data_AF-A0A821YNB7-F1
#
_entry.id   AF-A0A821YNB7-F1
#
_cell.length_a   1.000
_cell.length_b   1.000
_cell.length_c   1.000
_cell.angle_alpha   90.00
_cell.angle_beta   90.00
_cell.angle_gamma   90.00
#
_symmetry.space_group_name_H-M   'P 1'
#
loop_
_entity.id
_entity.type
_entity.pdbx_description
1 polymer ?
#
loop_
_entity_poly.entity_id
_entity_poly.type
_entity_poly.pdbx_seq_one_letter_code
_entity_poly.pdbx_strand_id
1 'polypeptide(L)'
;MAVSLNRANEEIAKEQIITNNLREQRLLKEISIQSTIEHRRRSNECSSYNILSVDGGGIRGIMAAIWLRILELKTNRTCSSMFQMMAGTSTGAIIAAGLSMPKKHSLTEPAYDTSELVKLYRTRGDDIFVKKERAVYSLRNLSISFSSKYSSHGKRKIFEHYFRDTSLYECLTDIVIPAVRSSDIYTHLFTKTGRLNSTPLVDVLMATTAAPTYFKPHCLNGTNFTDGGVQMNNPTLAAYTKAVEYGYEKENIFVLSLGTGDYIQEPSPVNAHWDLIHYMTHHDAIVKVLLDSQQHNVDYHMSTLMNDNHYYRWQAWFEESIKLDSCEPDILENLENIAYEYWEEMELYDNNRLNRLIERLRYE
;
A
#
# COMPACT_ATOMS: atom_id res chain seq x y z
N MET A 1 44.37 -31.45 -21.98
CA MET A 1 43.17 -32.10 -21.42
C MET A 1 43.14 -32.10 -19.89
N ALA A 2 44.19 -32.54 -19.18
CA ALA A 2 44.19 -32.57 -17.70
C ALA A 2 43.97 -31.19 -17.02
N VAL A 3 44.52 -30.10 -17.59
CA VAL A 3 44.38 -28.74 -17.02
C VAL A 3 42.98 -28.15 -17.21
N SER A 4 42.24 -28.51 -18.28
CA SER A 4 40.87 -28.02 -18.48
C SER A 4 39.85 -28.80 -17.64
N LEU A 5 40.09 -30.10 -17.41
CA LEU A 5 39.30 -30.93 -16.50
C LEU A 5 39.43 -30.45 -15.04
N ASN A 6 40.62 -30.04 -14.60
CA ASN A 6 40.80 -29.49 -13.25
C ASN A 6 40.08 -28.15 -13.05
N ARG A 7 40.11 -27.24 -14.04
CA ARG A 7 39.37 -25.97 -13.95
C ARG A 7 37.85 -26.15 -13.91
N ALA A 8 37.31 -27.07 -14.72
CA ALA A 8 35.89 -27.39 -14.71
C ALA A 8 35.45 -28.00 -13.37
N ASN A 9 36.25 -28.89 -12.79
CA ASN A 9 35.97 -29.47 -11.47
C ASN A 9 36.04 -28.44 -10.34
N GLU A 10 36.96 -27.46 -10.42
CA GLU A 10 37.03 -26.35 -9.46
C GLU A 10 35.83 -25.39 -9.56
N GLU A 11 35.31 -25.13 -10.77
CA GLU A 11 34.10 -24.33 -10.95
C GLU A 11 32.85 -25.02 -10.41
N ILE A 12 32.69 -26.33 -10.67
CA ILE A 12 31.57 -27.12 -10.15
C ILE A 12 31.60 -27.17 -8.61
N ALA A 13 32.79 -27.34 -8.03
CA ALA A 13 32.95 -27.32 -6.57
C ALA A 13 32.59 -25.95 -5.97
N LYS A 14 32.96 -24.84 -6.63
CA LYS A 14 32.57 -23.48 -6.20
C LYS A 14 31.06 -23.26 -6.29
N GLU A 15 30.41 -23.68 -7.37
CA GLU A 15 28.96 -23.59 -7.51
C GLU A 15 28.21 -24.41 -6.45
N GLN A 16 28.69 -25.61 -6.13
CA GLN A 16 28.11 -26.44 -5.07
C GLN A 16 28.26 -25.80 -3.69
N ILE A 17 29.41 -25.20 -3.38
CA ILE A 17 29.64 -24.47 -2.12
C ILE A 17 28.69 -23.26 -2.02
N ILE A 18 28.55 -22.48 -3.09
CA ILE A 18 27.64 -21.33 -3.13
C ILE A 18 26.19 -21.78 -2.92
N THR A 19 25.77 -22.85 -3.62
CA THR A 19 24.41 -23.38 -3.53
C THR A 19 24.10 -23.93 -2.12
N ASN A 20 25.05 -24.64 -1.51
CA ASN A 20 24.91 -25.15 -0.15
C ASN A 20 24.84 -24.03 0.88
N ASN A 21 25.70 -23.00 0.77
CA ASN A 21 25.64 -21.81 1.63
C ASN A 21 24.31 -21.07 1.51
N LEU A 22 23.77 -20.92 0.29
CA LEU A 22 22.45 -20.31 0.07
C LEU A 22 21.32 -21.14 0.71
N ARG A 23 21.42 -22.48 0.64
CA ARG A 23 20.44 -23.39 1.25
C ARG A 23 20.49 -23.36 2.77
N GLU A 24 21.69 -23.31 3.34
CA GLU A 24 21.90 -23.23 4.80
C GLU A 24 21.42 -21.88 5.37
N GLN A 25 21.70 -20.77 4.67
CA GLN A 25 21.15 -19.46 5.02
C GLN A 25 19.61 -19.44 4.96
N ARG A 26 19.01 -20.15 3.99
CA ARG A 26 17.55 -20.28 3.88
C ARG A 26 16.96 -21.09 5.03
N LEU A 27 17.60 -22.19 5.42
CA LEU A 27 17.20 -23.03 6.56
C LEU A 27 17.30 -22.28 7.89
N LEU A 28 18.42 -21.60 8.16
CA LEU A 28 18.59 -20.78 9.37
C LEU A 28 17.55 -19.66 9.45
N LYS A 29 17.16 -19.11 8.30
CA LYS A 29 16.11 -18.09 8.21
C LYS A 29 14.71 -18.68 8.45
N GLU A 30 14.40 -19.84 7.87
CA GLU A 30 13.16 -20.56 8.15
C GLU A 30 13.05 -20.90 9.63
N ILE A 31 14.14 -21.34 10.27
CA ILE A 31 14.21 -21.59 11.71
C ILE A 31 14.00 -20.31 12.53
N SER A 32 14.65 -19.19 12.16
CA SER A 32 14.47 -17.90 12.85
C SER A 32 13.03 -17.38 12.74
N ILE A 33 12.44 -17.44 11.55
CA ILE A 33 11.05 -17.07 11.29
C ILE A 33 10.12 -17.98 12.10
N GLN A 34 10.33 -19.30 12.06
CA GLN A 34 9.53 -20.24 12.84
C GLN A 34 9.65 -20.03 14.34
N SER A 35 10.85 -19.74 14.87
CA SER A 35 11.01 -19.44 16.30
C SER A 35 10.28 -18.15 16.72
N THR A 36 10.25 -17.14 15.85
CA THR A 36 9.51 -15.89 16.09
C THR A 36 8.00 -16.10 15.98
N ILE A 37 7.56 -16.90 15.02
CA ILE A 37 6.16 -17.30 14.86
C ILE A 37 5.70 -18.15 16.04
N GLU A 38 6.49 -19.11 16.51
CA GLU A 38 6.17 -19.95 17.67
C GLU A 38 6.13 -19.13 18.96
N HIS A 39 7.02 -18.15 19.12
CA HIS A 39 6.97 -17.23 20.26
C HIS A 39 5.71 -16.37 20.24
N ARG A 40 5.33 -15.82 19.07
CA ARG A 40 4.08 -15.07 18.89
C ARG A 40 2.84 -15.95 19.07
N ARG A 41 2.86 -17.20 18.57
CA ARG A 41 1.75 -18.16 18.75
C ARG A 41 1.49 -18.43 20.23
N ARG A 42 2.55 -18.68 21.00
CA ARG A 42 2.43 -18.92 22.46
C ARG A 42 1.94 -17.69 23.25
N SER A 43 2.13 -16.48 22.74
CA SER A 43 1.61 -15.25 23.38
C SER A 43 0.18 -14.91 22.96
N ASN A 44 -0.31 -15.44 21.84
CA ASN A 44 -1.51 -14.95 21.14
C ASN A 44 -2.65 -15.96 21.05
N GLU A 45 -2.62 -17.04 21.84
CA GLU A 45 -3.61 -18.15 21.81
C GLU A 45 -5.08 -17.73 22.06
N CYS A 46 -5.39 -16.45 22.28
CA CYS A 46 -6.76 -15.95 22.44
C CYS A 46 -6.98 -14.47 22.00
N SER A 47 -6.00 -13.81 21.36
CA SER A 47 -6.11 -12.38 21.04
C SER A 47 -6.59 -12.16 19.60
N SER A 48 -7.61 -11.31 19.42
CA SER A 48 -7.99 -10.77 18.11
C SER A 48 -6.78 -10.14 17.40
N TYR A 49 -6.69 -10.32 16.09
CA TYR A 49 -5.66 -9.71 15.25
C TYR A 49 -6.32 -8.81 14.21
N ASN A 50 -6.37 -7.52 14.53
CA ASN A 50 -7.02 -6.50 13.72
C ASN A 50 -6.04 -5.98 12.66
N ILE A 51 -6.46 -6.04 11.40
CA ILE A 51 -5.74 -5.58 10.23
C ILE A 51 -6.46 -4.36 9.67
N LEU A 52 -5.74 -3.28 9.47
CA LEU A 52 -6.14 -2.17 8.60
C LEU A 52 -5.48 -2.37 7.24
N SER A 53 -6.25 -2.27 6.16
CA SER A 53 -5.75 -2.31 4.80
C SER A 53 -6.25 -1.07 4.05
N VAL A 54 -5.35 -0.32 3.41
CA VAL A 54 -5.70 0.91 2.69
C VAL A 54 -5.22 0.81 1.24
N ASP A 55 -6.14 1.00 0.32
CA ASP A 55 -5.87 0.92 -1.12
C ASP A 55 -5.00 2.07 -1.63
N GLY A 56 -4.41 1.87 -2.80
CA GLY A 56 -3.81 2.94 -3.59
C GLY A 56 -4.87 3.82 -4.27
N GLY A 57 -4.55 5.10 -4.44
CA GLY A 57 -5.52 6.05 -5.01
C GLY A 57 -5.06 7.50 -5.15
N GLY A 58 -3.76 7.78 -5.00
CA GLY A 58 -3.22 9.14 -5.07
C GLY A 58 -3.86 10.07 -4.02
N ILE A 59 -4.29 11.25 -4.44
CA ILE A 59 -4.88 12.27 -3.54
C ILE A 59 -6.18 11.82 -2.88
N ARG A 60 -6.92 10.87 -3.50
CA ARG A 60 -8.17 10.32 -2.96
C ARG A 60 -7.99 9.57 -1.63
N GLY A 61 -6.74 9.27 -1.24
CA GLY A 61 -6.40 8.74 0.09
C GLY A 61 -6.88 9.63 1.26
N ILE A 62 -7.18 10.91 1.01
CA ILE A 62 -7.80 11.80 2.02
C ILE A 62 -9.09 11.23 2.61
N MET A 63 -9.90 10.51 1.81
CA MET A 63 -11.14 9.89 2.29
C MET A 63 -10.88 8.83 3.35
N ALA A 64 -9.92 7.93 3.08
CA ALA A 64 -9.50 6.91 4.04
C ALA A 64 -8.91 7.55 5.31
N ALA A 65 -8.14 8.63 5.17
CA ALA A 65 -7.62 9.39 6.32
C ALA A 65 -8.74 10.02 7.17
N ILE A 66 -9.80 10.54 6.54
CA ILE A 66 -10.98 11.08 7.23
C ILE A 66 -11.74 9.98 7.96
N TRP A 67 -12.02 8.85 7.32
CA TRP A 67 -12.71 7.74 7.96
C TRP A 67 -11.93 7.20 9.17
N LEU A 68 -10.60 7.08 9.05
CA LEU A 68 -9.74 6.71 10.17
C LEU A 68 -9.78 7.76 11.29
N ARG A 69 -9.83 9.05 10.95
CA ARG A 69 -9.99 10.13 11.94
C ARG A 69 -11.29 10.01 12.70
N ILE A 70 -12.38 9.74 12.00
CA ILE A 70 -13.68 9.54 12.66
C ILE A 70 -13.62 8.32 13.57
N LEU A 71 -12.99 7.22 13.14
CA LEU A 71 -12.77 6.04 13.99
C LEU A 71 -11.94 6.34 15.24
N GLU A 72 -10.82 7.08 15.13
CA GLU A 72 -10.03 7.47 16.31
C GLU A 72 -10.86 8.29 17.30
N LEU A 73 -11.69 9.22 16.82
CA LEU A 73 -12.58 10.03 17.65
C LEU A 73 -13.68 9.19 18.32
N LYS A 74 -14.30 8.26 17.57
CA LYS A 74 -15.38 7.40 18.07
C LYS A 74 -14.88 6.35 19.07
N THR A 75 -13.68 5.82 18.86
CA THR A 75 -13.09 4.79 19.73
C THR A 75 -12.28 5.38 20.88
N ASN A 76 -11.84 6.64 20.76
CA ASN A 76 -10.84 7.28 21.63
C ASN A 76 -9.53 6.47 21.72
N ARG A 77 -9.14 5.84 20.60
CA ARG A 77 -7.93 5.03 20.45
C ARG A 77 -7.18 5.47 19.19
N THR A 78 -5.86 5.39 19.22
CA THR A 78 -5.05 5.63 18.01
C THR A 78 -5.11 4.43 17.09
N CYS A 79 -4.97 4.63 15.77
CA CYS A 79 -4.94 3.52 14.82
C CYS A 79 -3.86 2.48 15.17
N SER A 80 -2.67 2.91 15.59
CA SER A 80 -1.58 2.00 16.02
C SER A 80 -1.94 1.12 17.22
N SER A 81 -2.91 1.55 18.04
CA SER A 81 -3.41 0.76 19.16
C SER A 81 -4.58 -0.14 18.77
N MET A 82 -5.36 0.24 17.75
CA MET A 82 -6.52 -0.53 17.27
C MET A 82 -6.12 -1.68 16.33
N PHE A 83 -5.04 -1.51 15.57
CA PHE A 83 -4.63 -2.45 14.52
C PHE A 83 -3.23 -3.00 14.79
N GLN A 84 -3.11 -4.33 14.86
CA GLN A 84 -1.80 -4.99 14.99
C GLN A 84 -1.06 -5.03 13.66
N MET A 85 -1.77 -5.00 12.53
CA MET A 85 -1.18 -4.88 11.21
C MET A 85 -1.79 -3.73 10.41
N MET A 86 -0.96 -2.95 9.74
CA MET A 86 -1.37 -1.96 8.76
C MET A 86 -0.76 -2.27 7.40
N ALA A 87 -1.61 -2.48 6.41
CA ALA A 87 -1.23 -2.68 5.03
C ALA A 87 -1.64 -1.49 4.20
N GLY A 88 -0.80 -1.13 3.24
CA GLY A 88 -1.04 0.05 2.44
C GLY A 88 -0.33 -0.01 1.10
N THR A 89 -1.05 0.30 0.03
CA THR A 89 -0.48 0.42 -1.31
C THR A 89 -0.43 1.88 -1.71
N SER A 90 0.71 2.34 -2.22
CA SER A 90 0.87 3.71 -2.73
C SER A 90 0.45 4.76 -1.68
N THR A 91 -0.62 5.52 -1.90
CA THR A 91 -1.17 6.46 -0.92
C THR A 91 -1.54 5.79 0.41
N GLY A 92 -2.11 4.58 0.38
CA GLY A 92 -2.40 3.79 1.57
C GLY A 92 -1.14 3.42 2.35
N ALA A 93 0.02 3.27 1.68
CA ALA A 93 1.29 3.05 2.34
C ALA A 93 1.77 4.28 3.11
N ILE A 94 1.51 5.49 2.60
CA ILE A 94 1.81 6.75 3.30
C ILE A 94 0.99 6.82 4.59
N ILE A 95 -0.31 6.47 4.51
CA ILE A 95 -1.21 6.43 5.67
C ILE A 95 -0.74 5.38 6.69
N ALA A 96 -0.52 4.14 6.24
CA ALA A 96 -0.06 3.05 7.11
C ALA A 96 1.29 3.36 7.78
N ALA A 97 2.25 3.89 7.03
CA ALA A 97 3.55 4.29 7.57
C ALA A 97 3.42 5.46 8.55
N GLY A 98 2.60 6.47 8.24
CA GLY A 98 2.37 7.64 9.09
C GLY A 98 1.79 7.28 10.45
N LEU A 99 0.75 6.44 10.46
CA LEU A 99 0.07 5.99 11.69
C LEU A 99 0.88 4.96 12.48
N SER A 100 1.85 4.31 11.85
CA SER A 100 2.71 3.31 12.49
C SER A 100 4.08 3.86 12.87
N MET A 101 4.43 5.09 12.48
CA MET A 101 5.73 5.67 12.81
C MET A 101 5.79 5.99 14.31
N PRO A 102 6.80 5.54 15.07
CA PRO A 102 6.92 5.86 16.48
C PRO A 102 7.30 7.33 16.68
N LYS A 103 6.67 7.98 17.67
CA LYS A 103 7.08 9.29 18.13
C LYS A 103 8.49 9.21 18.72
N LYS A 104 9.29 10.25 18.51
CA LYS A 104 10.66 10.30 19.03
C LYS A 104 10.65 10.06 20.54
N HIS A 105 11.45 9.08 20.99
CA HIS A 105 11.54 8.64 22.39
C HIS A 105 10.29 7.95 22.98
N SER A 106 9.33 7.54 22.15
CA SER A 106 8.21 6.68 22.57
C SER A 106 8.21 5.38 21.77
N LEU A 107 7.97 4.26 22.45
CA LEU A 107 7.83 2.94 21.82
C LEU A 107 6.38 2.55 21.55
N THR A 108 5.42 3.39 21.95
CA THR A 108 3.99 3.07 21.94
C THR A 108 3.11 4.17 21.35
N GLU A 109 3.60 5.41 21.28
CA GLU A 109 2.84 6.53 20.71
C GLU A 109 3.24 6.75 19.24
N PRO A 110 2.26 6.91 18.33
CA PRO A 110 2.55 7.27 16.97
C PRO A 110 3.03 8.73 16.90
N ALA A 111 3.91 9.01 15.93
CA ALA A 111 4.41 10.34 15.65
C ALA A 111 3.35 11.26 15.04
N TYR A 112 2.41 10.68 14.30
CA TYR A 112 1.32 11.38 13.63
C TYR A 112 -0.01 10.73 13.99
N ASP A 113 -1.01 11.58 14.20
CA ASP A 113 -2.40 11.16 14.23
C ASP A 113 -3.02 11.28 12.82
N THR A 114 -4.25 10.81 12.70
CA THR A 114 -5.01 10.93 11.44
C THR A 114 -5.25 12.37 11.00
N SER A 115 -5.24 13.34 11.93
CA SER A 115 -5.44 14.76 11.63
C SER A 115 -4.29 15.34 10.82
N GLU A 116 -3.05 14.98 11.19
CA GLU A 116 -1.85 15.40 10.48
C GLU A 116 -1.77 14.75 9.09
N LEU A 117 -2.30 13.53 8.93
CA LEU A 117 -2.43 12.91 7.61
C LEU A 117 -3.46 13.61 6.71
N VAL A 118 -4.64 13.94 7.23
CA VAL A 118 -5.63 14.74 6.47
C VAL A 118 -5.02 16.08 6.05
N LYS A 119 -4.30 16.75 6.96
CA LYS A 119 -3.59 18.00 6.68
C LYS A 119 -2.49 17.84 5.64
N LEU A 120 -1.76 16.72 5.64
CA LEU A 120 -0.76 16.41 4.62
C LEU A 120 -1.40 16.40 3.22
N TYR A 121 -2.55 15.75 3.05
CA TYR A 121 -3.25 15.75 1.76
C TYR A 121 -3.74 17.15 1.37
N ARG A 122 -4.36 17.88 2.31
CA ARG A 122 -4.86 19.25 2.06
C ARG A 122 -3.78 20.25 1.65
N THR A 123 -2.60 20.15 2.26
CA THR A 123 -1.59 21.21 2.16
C THR A 123 -0.39 20.85 1.30
N ARG A 124 -0.12 19.55 1.09
CA ARG A 124 1.11 19.08 0.43
C ARG A 124 0.83 18.24 -0.82
N GLY A 125 -0.42 18.12 -1.27
CA GLY A 125 -0.75 17.42 -2.52
C GLY A 125 0.05 17.95 -3.72
N ASP A 126 0.07 19.27 -3.90
CA ASP A 126 0.81 19.94 -4.97
C ASP A 126 2.34 19.76 -4.88
N ASP A 127 2.88 19.63 -3.66
CA ASP A 127 4.30 19.35 -3.43
C ASP A 127 4.69 17.91 -3.81
N ILE A 128 3.73 16.97 -3.76
CA ILE A 128 3.93 15.57 -4.18
C ILE A 128 3.83 15.47 -5.70
N PHE A 129 2.87 16.15 -6.33
CA PHE A 129 2.61 16.11 -7.78
C PHE A 129 3.22 17.31 -8.54
N VAL A 130 4.51 17.57 -8.30
CA VAL A 130 5.24 18.65 -9.00
C VAL A 130 5.52 18.28 -10.46
N LYS A 131 4.82 18.96 -11.38
CA LYS A 131 5.02 18.82 -12.84
C LYS A 131 6.45 19.23 -13.21
N LYS A 132 7.09 18.50 -14.13
CA LYS A 132 8.37 18.94 -14.69
C LYS A 132 8.13 20.15 -15.60
N GLU A 133 8.95 21.19 -15.46
CA GLU A 133 8.98 22.27 -16.46
C GLU A 133 9.33 21.68 -17.82
N ARG A 134 8.44 21.82 -18.80
CA ARG A 134 8.70 21.42 -20.18
C ARG A 134 9.66 22.46 -20.76
N ALA A 135 10.92 22.11 -20.92
CA ALA A 135 11.82 22.90 -21.76
C ALA A 135 11.22 22.94 -23.18
N VAL A 136 10.73 24.11 -23.60
CA VAL A 136 10.19 24.33 -24.95
C VAL A 136 11.37 24.36 -25.91
N TYR A 137 11.81 23.19 -26.37
CA TYR A 137 12.66 23.10 -27.54
C TYR A 137 11.76 23.13 -28.77
N SER A 138 11.83 24.26 -29.48
CA SER A 138 11.35 24.40 -30.85
C SER A 138 11.96 23.31 -31.72
N LEU A 139 11.10 22.49 -32.37
CA LEU A 139 11.10 22.15 -33.81
C LEU A 139 10.52 20.74 -34.10
N ARG A 140 9.42 20.72 -34.86
CA ARG A 140 9.31 20.08 -36.19
C ARG A 140 9.83 18.64 -36.36
N ASN A 141 9.59 17.71 -35.44
CA ASN A 141 9.60 16.25 -35.70
C ASN A 141 8.87 15.48 -34.58
N LEU A 142 8.16 14.42 -34.94
CA LEU A 142 7.48 13.47 -34.04
C LEU A 142 8.49 12.75 -33.11
N SER A 143 8.86 13.37 -31.99
CA SER A 143 9.52 12.66 -30.88
C SER A 143 8.53 12.53 -29.73
N ILE A 144 7.92 11.35 -29.59
CA ILE A 144 7.16 10.95 -28.40
C ILE A 144 8.11 11.07 -27.20
N SER A 145 7.86 12.03 -26.32
CA SER A 145 8.69 12.27 -25.12
C SER A 145 8.45 11.16 -24.09
N PHE A 146 9.36 10.19 -24.00
CA PHE A 146 9.36 9.13 -22.97
C PHE A 146 9.81 9.68 -21.60
N SER A 147 9.01 10.56 -21.00
CA SER A 147 9.30 11.17 -19.70
C SER A 147 8.11 11.02 -18.75
N SER A 148 8.35 10.59 -17.50
CA SER A 148 7.29 10.55 -16.46
C SER A 148 6.67 11.92 -16.23
N LYS A 149 5.35 11.95 -15.97
CA LYS A 149 4.54 13.17 -15.77
C LYS A 149 5.09 14.07 -14.67
N TYR A 150 5.59 13.47 -13.59
CA TYR A 150 6.06 14.15 -12.39
C TYR A 150 7.55 13.89 -12.10
N SER A 151 8.16 14.81 -11.35
CA SER A 151 9.50 14.62 -10.78
C SER A 151 9.40 13.84 -9.47
N SER A 152 10.35 12.92 -9.24
CA SER A 152 10.44 12.20 -7.95
C SER A 152 11.01 13.08 -6.81
N HIS A 153 11.50 14.28 -7.11
CA HIS A 153 12.16 15.15 -6.12
C HIS A 153 11.20 15.75 -5.09
N GLY A 154 10.05 16.28 -5.52
CA GLY A 154 9.04 16.85 -4.61
C GLY A 154 8.54 15.81 -3.61
N LYS A 155 8.11 14.66 -4.15
CA LYS A 155 7.73 13.48 -3.35
C LYS A 155 8.80 13.05 -2.35
N ARG A 156 10.07 12.92 -2.78
CA ARG A 156 11.18 12.57 -1.88
C ARG A 156 11.35 13.59 -0.75
N LYS A 157 11.30 14.88 -1.05
CA LYS A 157 11.41 15.94 -0.04
C LYS A 157 10.29 15.88 1.00
N ILE A 158 9.06 15.58 0.58
CA ILE A 158 7.95 15.33 1.50
C ILE A 158 8.24 14.10 2.35
N PHE A 159 8.62 12.97 1.76
CA PHE A 159 8.88 11.77 2.54
C PHE A 159 10.07 11.94 3.49
N GLU A 160 11.12 12.66 3.10
CA GLU A 160 12.23 12.99 3.99
C GLU A 160 11.82 13.95 5.12
N HIS A 161 10.83 14.82 4.91
CA HIS A 161 10.31 15.67 5.98
C HIS A 161 9.57 14.85 7.04
N TYR A 162 8.76 13.88 6.62
CA TYR A 162 7.89 13.11 7.52
C TYR A 162 8.50 11.80 8.04
N PHE A 163 9.39 11.14 7.29
CA PHE A 163 9.77 9.72 7.55
C PHE A 163 11.27 9.45 7.59
N ARG A 164 12.14 10.46 7.47
CA ARG A 164 13.59 10.27 7.28
C ARG A 164 14.29 9.45 8.37
N ASP A 165 13.85 9.57 9.61
CA ASP A 165 14.55 9.05 10.79
C ASP A 165 13.95 7.71 11.26
N THR A 166 13.20 7.02 10.39
CA THR A 166 12.53 5.76 10.74
C THR A 166 12.69 4.71 9.65
N SER A 167 13.11 3.53 10.07
CA SER A 167 13.18 2.32 9.25
C SER A 167 11.95 1.45 9.44
N LEU A 168 11.67 0.59 8.46
CA LEU A 168 10.48 -0.26 8.45
C LEU A 168 10.33 -1.12 9.73
N TYR A 169 11.43 -1.65 10.27
CA TYR A 169 11.39 -2.46 11.51
C TYR A 169 11.00 -1.68 12.77
N GLU A 170 11.10 -0.34 12.74
CA GLU A 170 10.82 0.54 13.87
C GLU A 170 9.33 0.92 13.96
N CYS A 171 8.52 0.61 12.94
CA CYS A 171 7.07 0.79 12.95
C CYS A 171 6.42 0.13 14.18
N LEU A 172 5.43 0.79 14.78
CA LEU A 172 4.71 0.33 15.98
C LEU A 172 3.91 -0.93 15.72
N THR A 173 3.30 -1.04 14.54
CA THR A 173 2.48 -2.16 14.09
C THR A 173 3.25 -3.04 13.12
N ASP A 174 2.81 -4.28 12.90
CA ASP A 174 3.24 -5.00 11.70
C ASP A 174 2.79 -4.21 10.46
N ILE A 175 3.65 -4.16 9.44
CA ILE A 175 3.38 -3.38 8.24
C ILE A 175 3.53 -4.24 7.00
N VAL A 176 2.66 -4.04 6.01
CA VAL A 176 2.71 -4.74 4.72
C VAL A 176 2.54 -3.73 3.59
N ILE A 177 3.64 -3.43 2.89
CA ILE A 177 3.65 -2.48 1.77
C ILE A 177 4.12 -3.19 0.50
N PRO A 178 3.26 -3.38 -0.52
CA PRO A 178 3.66 -4.00 -1.77
C PRO A 178 4.41 -3.02 -2.68
N ALA A 179 5.42 -3.49 -3.39
CA ALA A 179 6.03 -2.81 -4.52
C ALA A 179 6.48 -3.82 -5.57
N VAL A 180 6.25 -3.51 -6.85
CA VAL A 180 6.57 -4.45 -7.94
C VAL A 180 8.03 -4.27 -8.35
N ARG A 181 8.80 -5.36 -8.33
CA ARG A 181 10.16 -5.35 -8.89
C ARG A 181 10.08 -5.36 -10.41
N SER A 182 10.66 -4.35 -11.05
CA SER A 182 10.59 -4.22 -12.51
C SER A 182 11.39 -5.31 -13.25
N SER A 183 12.37 -5.94 -12.59
CA SER A 183 13.28 -6.92 -13.21
C SER A 183 12.63 -8.27 -13.48
N ASP A 184 11.77 -8.73 -12.57
CA ASP A 184 11.16 -10.07 -12.59
C ASP A 184 9.63 -10.02 -12.44
N ILE A 185 9.05 -8.81 -12.41
CA ILE A 185 7.61 -8.55 -12.32
C ILE A 185 6.97 -9.27 -11.11
N TYR A 186 7.74 -9.39 -10.03
CA TYR A 186 7.29 -9.98 -8.79
C TYR A 186 7.01 -8.89 -7.75
N THR A 187 5.89 -8.99 -7.04
CA THR A 187 5.60 -8.09 -5.92
C THR A 187 6.44 -8.42 -4.70
N HIS A 188 7.31 -7.49 -4.32
CA HIS A 188 7.96 -7.52 -3.02
C HIS A 188 7.02 -6.93 -1.96
N LEU A 189 6.81 -7.67 -0.87
CA LEU A 189 6.13 -7.15 0.32
C LEU A 189 7.18 -6.65 1.32
N PHE A 190 7.25 -5.34 1.52
CA PHE A 190 8.01 -4.75 2.61
C PHE A 190 7.29 -5.04 3.92
N THR A 191 7.94 -5.81 4.80
CA THR A 191 7.44 -6.13 6.15
C THR A 191 8.55 -6.03 7.20
N LYS A 192 8.17 -5.88 8.48
CA LYS A 192 9.12 -5.84 9.62
C LYS A 192 9.99 -7.09 9.76
N THR A 193 9.47 -8.23 9.32
CA THR A 193 10.13 -9.54 9.37
C THR A 193 10.83 -9.89 8.05
N GLY A 194 10.69 -9.04 7.04
CA GLY A 194 11.25 -9.23 5.71
C GLY A 194 12.75 -8.96 5.63
N ARG A 195 13.38 -9.37 4.51
CA ARG A 195 14.82 -9.15 4.26
C ARG A 195 15.21 -7.68 4.20
N LEU A 196 14.28 -6.82 3.81
CA LEU A 196 14.48 -5.38 3.63
C LEU A 196 13.88 -4.59 4.81
N ASN A 197 13.78 -5.18 6.01
CA ASN A 197 13.19 -4.52 7.18
C ASN A 197 14.00 -3.32 7.71
N SER A 198 15.31 -3.26 7.47
CA SER A 198 16.15 -2.09 7.78
C SER A 198 16.06 -0.99 6.72
N THR A 199 15.16 -1.10 5.74
CA THR A 199 14.99 -0.06 4.72
C THR A 199 14.33 1.17 5.36
N PRO A 200 14.86 2.39 5.13
CA PRO A 200 14.19 3.62 5.55
C PRO A 200 12.79 3.72 4.96
N LEU A 201 11.83 4.19 5.76
CA LEU A 201 10.45 4.37 5.30
C LEU A 201 10.37 5.27 4.06
N VAL A 202 11.26 6.27 3.96
CA VAL A 202 11.40 7.10 2.75
C VAL A 202 11.56 6.24 1.50
N ASP A 203 12.48 5.27 1.49
CA ASP A 203 12.74 4.47 0.30
C ASP A 203 11.64 3.44 0.02
N VAL A 204 11.01 2.89 1.07
CA VAL A 204 9.83 2.04 0.94
C VAL A 204 8.67 2.80 0.29
N LEU A 205 8.40 4.01 0.78
CA LEU A 205 7.35 4.88 0.23
C LEU A 205 7.68 5.34 -1.18
N MET A 206 8.94 5.68 -1.48
CA MET A 206 9.38 6.01 -2.84
C MET A 206 9.15 4.86 -3.82
N ALA A 207 9.37 3.61 -3.40
CA ALA A 207 9.14 2.41 -4.19
C ALA A 207 7.65 2.14 -4.46
N THR A 208 6.82 2.06 -3.40
CA THR A 208 5.39 1.73 -3.55
C THR A 208 4.57 2.82 -4.23
N THR A 209 5.06 4.06 -4.33
CA THR A 209 4.35 5.18 -4.97
C THR A 209 4.91 5.54 -6.35
N ALA A 210 5.77 4.69 -6.92
CA ALA A 210 6.38 4.92 -8.24
C ALA A 210 5.41 4.52 -9.37
N ALA A 211 4.25 5.17 -9.44
CA ALA A 211 3.18 4.80 -10.37
C ALA A 211 3.65 4.91 -11.83
N PRO A 212 3.44 3.87 -12.67
CA PRO A 212 3.75 3.94 -14.10
C PRO A 212 3.12 5.18 -14.73
N THR A 213 3.78 5.78 -15.73
CA THR A 213 3.44 7.07 -16.39
C THR A 213 3.55 8.31 -15.50
N TYR A 214 3.27 8.21 -14.18
CA TYR A 214 3.36 9.32 -13.23
C TYR A 214 4.79 9.57 -12.75
N PHE A 215 5.47 8.55 -12.25
CA PHE A 215 6.81 8.63 -11.66
C PHE A 215 7.78 7.64 -12.29
N LYS A 216 9.09 7.91 -12.16
CA LYS A 216 10.12 6.92 -12.53
C LYS A 216 10.19 5.81 -11.47
N PRO A 217 10.54 4.57 -11.84
CA PRO A 217 10.86 3.52 -10.88
C PRO A 217 11.91 3.97 -9.87
N HIS A 218 11.77 3.54 -8.62
CA HIS A 218 12.73 3.82 -7.55
C HIS A 218 13.75 2.69 -7.47
N CYS A 219 15.04 3.02 -7.53
CA CYS A 219 16.10 2.04 -7.39
C CYS A 219 16.47 1.89 -5.91
N LEU A 220 16.34 0.67 -5.38
CA LEU A 220 16.73 0.29 -4.03
C LEU A 220 17.60 -0.97 -4.12
N ASN A 221 18.83 -0.89 -3.60
CA ASN A 221 19.80 -2.00 -3.60
C ASN A 221 20.00 -2.64 -4.99
N GLY A 222 20.07 -1.82 -6.04
CA GLY A 222 20.26 -2.27 -7.43
C GLY A 222 19.01 -2.89 -8.08
N THR A 223 17.87 -2.88 -7.38
CA THR A 223 16.57 -3.35 -7.90
C THR A 223 15.67 -2.14 -8.16
N ASN A 224 15.08 -2.07 -9.34
CA ASN A 224 14.05 -1.07 -9.64
C ASN A 224 12.69 -1.53 -9.14
N PHE A 225 12.00 -0.64 -8.43
CA PHE A 225 10.66 -0.85 -7.93
C PHE A 225 9.69 0.13 -8.57
N THR A 226 8.50 -0.38 -8.89
CA THR A 226 7.34 0.34 -9.39
C THR A 226 6.22 0.22 -8.37
N ASP A 227 5.23 1.10 -8.46
CA ASP A 227 4.07 1.14 -7.56
C ASP A 227 3.44 -0.24 -7.34
N GLY A 228 3.09 -0.52 -6.08
CA GLY A 228 2.43 -1.77 -5.69
C GLY A 228 1.07 -1.95 -6.35
N GLY A 229 0.39 -0.85 -6.70
CA GLY A 229 -0.90 -0.85 -7.38
C GLY A 229 -0.89 -1.53 -8.74
N VAL A 230 0.29 -1.71 -9.35
CA VAL A 230 0.40 -2.48 -10.59
C VAL A 230 -0.06 -3.94 -10.40
N GLN A 231 0.08 -4.52 -9.21
CA GLN A 231 -0.32 -5.92 -8.92
C GLN A 231 -1.21 -6.10 -7.69
N MET A 232 -1.14 -5.17 -6.73
CA MET A 232 -1.84 -5.26 -5.45
C MET A 232 -2.36 -3.88 -5.03
N ASN A 233 -3.28 -3.28 -5.80
CA ASN A 233 -3.86 -2.00 -5.41
C ASN A 233 -4.63 -2.08 -4.09
N ASN A 234 -5.34 -3.18 -3.87
CA ASN A 234 -5.95 -3.55 -2.61
C ASN A 234 -5.05 -4.59 -1.91
N PRO A 235 -4.26 -4.20 -0.88
CA PRO A 235 -3.29 -5.09 -0.25
C PRO A 235 -3.91 -6.06 0.77
N THR A 236 -5.25 -6.10 0.86
CA THR A 236 -5.96 -6.83 1.92
C THR A 236 -5.65 -8.31 1.95
N LEU A 237 -5.68 -8.98 0.79
CA LEU A 237 -5.38 -10.42 0.71
C LEU A 237 -3.92 -10.72 1.10
N ALA A 238 -2.99 -9.82 0.75
CA ALA A 238 -1.58 -9.95 1.13
C ALA A 238 -1.40 -9.80 2.65
N ALA A 239 -2.10 -8.83 3.26
CA ALA A 239 -2.10 -8.61 4.70
C ALA A 239 -2.68 -9.81 5.48
N TYR A 240 -3.86 -10.28 5.05
CA TYR A 240 -4.50 -11.47 5.61
C TYR A 240 -3.59 -12.70 5.53
N THR A 241 -2.99 -12.95 4.36
CA THR A 241 -2.06 -14.06 4.16
C THR A 241 -0.84 -13.94 5.07
N LYS A 242 -0.33 -12.71 5.29
CA LYS A 242 0.79 -12.47 6.22
C LYS A 242 0.42 -12.70 7.67
N ALA A 243 -0.80 -12.36 8.10
CA ALA A 243 -1.26 -12.68 9.44
C ALA A 243 -1.34 -14.21 9.66
N VAL A 244 -1.86 -14.95 8.68
CA VAL A 244 -1.85 -16.43 8.73
C VAL A 244 -0.42 -16.98 8.75
N GLU A 245 0.49 -16.43 7.94
CA GLU A 245 1.93 -16.79 7.96
C GLU A 245 2.58 -16.50 9.32
N TYR A 246 2.15 -15.44 10.02
CA TYR A 246 2.61 -15.11 11.37
C TYR A 246 2.01 -16.01 12.45
N GLY A 247 1.15 -16.95 12.07
CA GLY A 247 0.61 -17.99 12.93
C GLY A 247 -0.71 -17.65 13.62
N TYR A 248 -1.39 -16.59 13.19
CA TYR A 248 -2.73 -16.25 13.68
C TYR A 248 -3.79 -17.15 13.02
N GLU A 249 -4.68 -17.71 13.85
CA GLU A 249 -5.82 -18.50 13.38
C GLU A 249 -6.80 -17.62 12.62
N LYS A 250 -7.40 -18.16 11.56
CA LYS A 250 -8.23 -17.39 10.61
C LYS A 250 -9.44 -16.75 11.29
N GLU A 251 -9.97 -17.42 12.30
CA GLU A 251 -11.12 -17.00 13.10
C GLU A 251 -10.77 -15.83 14.00
N ASN A 252 -9.49 -15.60 14.31
CA ASN A 252 -9.05 -14.48 15.14
C ASN A 252 -8.65 -13.25 14.30
N ILE A 253 -8.60 -13.38 12.97
CA ILE A 253 -8.22 -12.29 12.08
C ILE A 253 -9.45 -11.44 11.76
N PHE A 254 -9.32 -10.14 12.01
CA PHE A 254 -10.29 -9.11 11.65
C PHE A 254 -9.66 -8.16 10.64
N VAL A 255 -10.43 -7.70 9.66
CA VAL A 255 -9.94 -6.85 8.57
C VAL A 255 -10.89 -5.69 8.33
N LEU A 256 -10.38 -4.46 8.46
CA LEU A 256 -10.96 -3.26 7.90
C LEU A 256 -10.19 -2.86 6.63
N SER A 257 -10.85 -2.91 5.49
CA SER A 257 -10.33 -2.56 4.17
C SER A 257 -10.95 -1.24 3.70
N LEU A 258 -10.10 -0.26 3.43
CA LEU A 258 -10.49 1.09 3.00
C LEU A 258 -10.07 1.31 1.56
N GLY A 259 -11.05 1.48 0.68
CA GLY A 259 -10.83 1.95 -0.67
C GLY A 259 -10.65 3.48 -0.73
N THR A 260 -10.23 3.98 -1.88
CA THR A 260 -10.11 5.43 -2.13
C THR A 260 -11.21 5.94 -3.08
N GLY A 261 -12.31 5.20 -3.15
CA GLY A 261 -13.41 5.45 -4.06
C GLY A 261 -13.15 5.03 -5.51
N ASP A 262 -14.24 4.76 -6.22
CA ASP A 262 -14.28 4.49 -7.66
C ASP A 262 -15.49 5.23 -8.23
N TYR A 263 -15.60 5.40 -9.54
CA TYR A 263 -16.77 6.01 -10.16
C TYR A 263 -17.56 4.99 -10.94
N ILE A 264 -18.88 5.18 -10.99
CA ILE A 264 -19.76 4.33 -11.77
C ILE A 264 -19.52 4.66 -13.25
N GLN A 265 -18.85 3.76 -13.97
CA GLN A 265 -18.72 3.92 -15.41
C GLN A 265 -20.10 3.78 -16.06
N GLU A 266 -20.50 4.77 -16.86
CA GLU A 266 -21.54 4.52 -17.84
C GLU A 266 -21.14 3.31 -18.68
N PRO A 267 -22.07 2.37 -18.96
CA PRO A 267 -21.74 1.20 -19.77
C PRO A 267 -21.11 1.66 -21.08
N SER A 268 -19.85 1.26 -21.33
CA SER A 268 -19.22 1.49 -22.64
C SER A 268 -20.18 0.92 -23.70
N PRO A 269 -20.48 1.64 -24.79
CA PRO A 269 -21.22 1.04 -25.89
C PRO A 269 -20.48 -0.23 -26.31
N VAL A 270 -21.17 -1.37 -26.38
CA VAL A 270 -20.57 -2.69 -26.65
C VAL A 270 -19.91 -2.70 -28.03
N ASN A 271 -18.69 -2.19 -28.12
CA ASN A 271 -17.95 -1.97 -29.34
C ASN A 271 -16.45 -1.98 -29.05
N ALA A 272 -15.82 -3.10 -29.41
CA ALA A 272 -14.39 -3.34 -29.21
C ALA A 272 -13.48 -2.27 -29.84
N HIS A 273 -13.94 -1.52 -30.85
CA HIS A 273 -13.16 -0.44 -31.47
C HIS A 273 -13.10 0.80 -30.57
N TRP A 274 -14.16 1.07 -29.81
CA TRP A 274 -14.18 2.17 -28.86
C TRP A 274 -13.24 1.91 -27.69
N ASP A 275 -13.24 0.71 -27.13
CA ASP A 275 -12.30 0.33 -26.07
C ASP A 275 -10.84 0.42 -26.54
N LEU A 276 -10.54 -0.05 -27.76
CA LEU A 276 -9.20 0.07 -28.34
C LEU A 276 -8.79 1.54 -28.52
N ILE A 277 -9.64 2.38 -29.11
CA ILE A 277 -9.36 3.81 -29.26
C ILE A 277 -9.18 4.48 -27.90
N HIS A 278 -10.02 4.15 -26.93
CA HIS A 278 -9.97 4.71 -25.58
C HIS A 278 -8.64 4.36 -24.89
N TYR A 279 -8.23 3.09 -24.90
CA TYR A 279 -6.93 2.67 -24.34
C TYR A 279 -5.73 3.28 -25.07
N MET A 280 -5.81 3.45 -26.39
CA MET A 280 -4.73 4.05 -27.18
C MET A 280 -4.61 5.57 -26.99
N THR A 281 -5.70 6.26 -26.68
CA THR A 281 -5.75 7.73 -26.58
C THR A 281 -5.64 8.23 -25.14
N HIS A 282 -5.98 7.40 -24.14
CA HIS A 282 -5.98 7.76 -22.72
C HIS A 282 -5.11 6.78 -21.93
N HIS A 283 -3.82 7.07 -21.78
CA HIS A 283 -2.91 6.20 -21.01
C HIS A 283 -3.36 5.96 -19.55
N ASP A 284 -4.08 6.92 -18.95
CA ASP A 284 -4.65 6.77 -17.61
C ASP A 284 -5.78 5.71 -17.57
N ALA A 285 -6.44 5.42 -18.69
CA ALA A 285 -7.53 4.44 -18.76
C ALA A 285 -7.05 2.99 -18.55
N ILE A 286 -5.88 2.63 -19.09
CA ILE A 286 -5.29 1.30 -18.87
C ILE A 286 -4.88 1.15 -17.40
N VAL A 287 -4.26 2.18 -16.82
CA VAL A 287 -3.88 2.19 -15.40
C VAL A 287 -5.14 2.00 -14.54
N LYS A 288 -6.22 2.72 -14.84
CA LYS A 288 -7.51 2.57 -14.15
C LYS A 288 -8.02 1.13 -14.20
N VAL A 289 -8.20 0.56 -15.40
CA VAL A 289 -8.77 -0.80 -15.56
C VAL A 289 -7.97 -1.84 -14.77
N LEU A 290 -6.64 -1.72 -14.77
CA LEU A 290 -5.78 -2.62 -14.00
C LEU A 290 -5.97 -2.44 -12.48
N LEU A 291 -6.06 -1.19 -11.99
CA LEU A 291 -6.25 -0.91 -10.57
C LEU A 291 -7.62 -1.41 -10.07
N ASP A 292 -8.70 -1.10 -10.78
CA ASP A 292 -10.05 -1.41 -10.31
C ASP A 292 -10.38 -2.90 -10.42
N SER A 293 -9.91 -3.56 -11.49
CA SER A 293 -10.12 -5.00 -11.64
C SER A 293 -9.50 -5.77 -10.47
N GLN A 294 -8.29 -5.39 -10.05
CA GLN A 294 -7.64 -6.00 -8.89
C GLN A 294 -8.39 -5.70 -7.60
N GLN A 295 -8.83 -4.45 -7.42
CA GLN A 295 -9.52 -4.03 -6.21
C GLN A 295 -10.82 -4.81 -5.97
N HIS A 296 -11.66 -4.93 -7.00
CA HIS A 296 -12.93 -5.67 -6.92
C HIS A 296 -12.73 -7.17 -6.76
N ASN A 297 -11.74 -7.75 -7.46
CA ASN A 297 -11.44 -9.18 -7.32
C ASN A 297 -10.96 -9.52 -5.90
N VAL A 298 -10.10 -8.69 -5.31
CA VAL A 298 -9.65 -8.89 -3.93
C VAL A 298 -10.82 -8.79 -2.95
N ASP A 299 -11.71 -7.81 -3.12
CA ASP A 299 -12.90 -7.67 -2.27
C ASP A 299 -13.82 -8.90 -2.35
N TYR A 300 -14.09 -9.39 -3.57
CA TYR A 300 -14.85 -10.62 -3.79
C TYR A 300 -14.20 -11.85 -3.14
N HIS A 301 -12.87 -11.99 -3.26
CA HIS A 301 -12.15 -13.09 -2.63
C HIS A 301 -12.21 -13.00 -1.10
N MET A 302 -12.03 -11.80 -0.54
CA MET A 302 -12.05 -11.60 0.92
C MET A 302 -13.44 -11.84 1.50
N SER A 303 -14.51 -11.38 0.85
CA SER A 303 -15.89 -11.64 1.30
C SER A 303 -16.27 -13.12 1.23
N THR A 304 -15.64 -13.89 0.34
CA THR A 304 -15.82 -15.36 0.29
C THR A 304 -15.00 -16.08 1.36
N LEU A 305 -13.80 -15.57 1.67
CA LEU A 305 -12.87 -16.18 2.62
C LEU A 305 -13.19 -15.89 4.08
N MET A 306 -13.78 -14.73 4.37
CA MET A 306 -14.01 -14.23 5.72
C MET A 306 -15.50 -14.07 6.02
N ASN A 307 -15.85 -14.19 7.30
CA ASN A 307 -17.20 -13.91 7.79
C ASN A 307 -17.50 -12.40 7.69
N ASP A 308 -18.75 -12.04 7.39
CA ASP A 308 -19.27 -10.65 7.36
C ASP A 308 -18.96 -9.84 8.61
N ASN A 309 -18.81 -10.49 9.77
CA ASN A 309 -18.44 -9.83 11.02
C ASN A 309 -16.94 -9.61 11.18
N HIS A 310 -16.10 -10.23 10.35
CA HIS A 310 -14.63 -10.15 10.43
C HIS A 310 -14.01 -9.41 9.23
N TYR A 311 -14.79 -9.12 8.19
CA TYR A 311 -14.34 -8.34 7.04
C TYR A 311 -15.28 -7.16 6.76
N TYR A 312 -14.70 -5.97 6.79
CA TYR A 312 -15.38 -4.71 6.54
C TYR A 312 -14.69 -4.02 5.37
N ARG A 313 -15.45 -3.75 4.30
CA ARG A 313 -14.97 -3.00 3.15
C ARG A 313 -15.69 -1.66 3.08
N TRP A 314 -14.93 -0.57 3.15
CA TRP A 314 -15.44 0.78 2.91
C TRP A 314 -14.98 1.26 1.54
N GLN A 315 -15.94 1.62 0.70
CA GLN A 315 -15.70 2.04 -0.66
C GLN A 315 -16.81 2.99 -1.10
N ALA A 316 -16.44 4.23 -1.42
CA ALA A 316 -17.35 5.23 -1.93
C ALA A 316 -17.46 5.15 -3.46
N TRP A 317 -18.59 5.57 -3.99
CA TRP A 317 -18.86 5.62 -5.43
C TRP A 317 -19.09 7.06 -5.87
N PHE A 318 -18.36 7.49 -6.89
CA PHE A 318 -18.47 8.82 -7.48
C PHE A 318 -19.39 8.78 -8.70
N GLU A 319 -20.08 9.89 -8.95
CA GLU A 319 -20.83 10.10 -10.20
C GLU A 319 -19.87 10.33 -11.38
N GLU A 320 -18.77 11.04 -11.14
CA GLU A 320 -17.76 11.37 -12.16
C GLU A 320 -16.35 10.92 -11.77
N SER A 321 -15.49 10.79 -12.79
CA SER A 321 -14.10 10.37 -12.59
C SER A 321 -13.26 11.46 -11.92
N ILE A 322 -12.83 11.21 -10.68
CA ILE A 322 -11.83 12.03 -9.99
C ILE A 322 -10.43 11.43 -10.24
N LYS A 323 -9.51 12.24 -10.77
CA LYS A 323 -8.14 11.81 -11.09
C LYS A 323 -7.29 11.67 -9.82
N LEU A 324 -6.29 10.79 -9.89
CA LEU A 324 -5.40 10.47 -8.76
C LEU A 324 -4.50 11.64 -8.35
N ASP A 325 -4.31 12.63 -9.21
CA ASP A 325 -3.41 13.78 -9.03
C ASP A 325 -4.14 15.14 -9.02
N SER A 326 -5.47 15.14 -8.90
CA SER A 326 -6.29 16.35 -8.81
C SER A 326 -6.23 16.98 -7.43
N CYS A 327 -5.25 17.87 -7.21
CA CYS A 327 -4.99 18.54 -5.93
C CYS A 327 -5.71 19.90 -5.82
N GLU A 328 -6.58 20.24 -6.76
CA GLU A 328 -7.36 21.47 -6.74
C GLU A 328 -8.23 21.56 -5.46
N PRO A 329 -8.31 22.73 -4.79
CA PRO A 329 -9.04 22.87 -3.53
C PRO A 329 -10.50 22.39 -3.58
N ASP A 330 -11.22 22.71 -4.65
CA ASP A 330 -12.64 22.32 -4.80
C ASP A 330 -12.79 20.80 -4.94
N ILE A 331 -11.81 20.11 -5.55
CA ILE A 331 -11.82 18.64 -5.69
C ILE A 331 -11.49 18.00 -4.34
N LEU A 332 -10.55 18.56 -3.60
CA LEU A 332 -10.26 18.11 -2.24
C LEU A 332 -11.50 18.27 -1.35
N GLU A 333 -12.13 19.44 -1.35
CA GLU A 333 -13.37 19.69 -0.59
C GLU A 333 -14.48 18.69 -0.98
N ASN A 334 -14.65 18.41 -2.28
CA ASN A 334 -15.60 17.40 -2.75
C ASN A 334 -15.27 16.00 -2.21
N LEU A 335 -14.01 15.56 -2.26
CA LEU A 335 -13.60 14.27 -1.71
C LEU A 335 -13.86 14.16 -0.20
N GLU A 336 -13.69 15.26 0.54
CA GLU A 336 -14.01 15.30 1.96
C GLU A 336 -15.51 15.18 2.21
N ASN A 337 -16.33 15.92 1.45
CA ASN A 337 -17.78 15.85 1.55
C ASN A 337 -18.26 14.41 1.29
N ILE A 338 -17.78 13.76 0.22
CA ILE A 338 -18.10 12.36 -0.08
C ILE A 338 -17.68 11.45 1.09
N ALA A 339 -16.53 11.69 1.72
CA ALA A 339 -16.08 10.89 2.85
C ALA A 339 -17.02 11.04 4.07
N TYR A 340 -17.51 12.26 4.36
CA TYR A 340 -18.45 12.50 5.43
C TYR A 340 -19.85 11.95 5.12
N GLU A 341 -20.35 12.15 3.90
CA GLU A 341 -21.62 11.60 3.43
C GLU A 341 -21.63 10.07 3.54
N TYR A 342 -20.56 9.41 3.11
CA TYR A 342 -20.41 7.95 3.25
C TYR A 342 -20.49 7.49 4.71
N TRP A 343 -19.90 8.26 5.64
CA TRP A 343 -20.00 7.95 7.07
C TRP A 343 -21.43 8.12 7.59
N GLU A 344 -22.10 9.21 7.21
CA GLU A 344 -23.49 9.48 7.60
C GLU A 344 -24.44 8.39 7.08
N GLU A 345 -24.25 7.93 5.84
CA GLU A 345 -25.01 6.81 5.28
C GLU A 345 -24.81 5.53 6.09
N MET A 346 -23.59 5.21 6.50
CA MET A 346 -23.34 4.04 7.37
C MET A 346 -24.03 4.19 8.73
N GLU A 347 -24.03 5.37 9.33
CA GLU A 347 -24.75 5.63 10.60
C GLU A 347 -26.27 5.50 10.45
N LEU A 348 -26.82 5.83 9.28
CA LEU A 348 -28.25 5.75 9.00
C LEU A 348 -28.71 4.33 8.62
N TYR A 349 -27.99 3.66 7.72
CA TYR A 349 -28.44 2.44 7.06
C TYR A 349 -27.74 1.16 7.55
N ASP A 350 -26.53 1.27 8.09
CA ASP A 350 -25.72 0.11 8.54
C ASP A 350 -25.24 0.25 10.01
N ASN A 351 -26.01 1.00 10.81
CA ASN A 351 -25.66 1.40 12.17
C ASN A 351 -25.27 0.21 13.06
N ASN A 352 -26.00 -0.91 12.97
CA ASN A 352 -25.71 -2.10 13.75
C ASN A 352 -24.33 -2.69 13.41
N ARG A 353 -23.96 -2.72 12.12
CA ARG A 353 -22.66 -3.24 11.68
C ARG A 353 -21.53 -2.28 12.04
N LEU A 354 -21.76 -0.97 11.87
CA LEU A 354 -20.82 0.08 12.27
C LEU A 354 -20.56 0.09 13.78
N ASN A 355 -21.61 -0.03 14.61
CA ASN A 355 -21.45 -0.11 16.07
C ASN A 355 -20.66 -1.34 16.49
N ARG A 356 -20.87 -2.50 15.86
CA ARG A 356 -20.05 -3.70 16.13
C ARG A 356 -18.58 -3.45 15.81
N LEU A 357 -18.28 -2.78 14.69
CA LEU A 357 -16.91 -2.40 14.33
C LEU A 357 -16.29 -1.49 15.40
N ILE A 358 -17.01 -0.42 15.79
CA ILE A 358 -16.51 0.57 16.76
C ILE A 358 -16.26 -0.09 18.11
N GLU A 359 -17.19 -0.93 18.59
CA GLU A 359 -17.04 -1.64 19.86
C GLU A 359 -15.88 -2.62 19.83
N ARG A 360 -15.71 -3.38 18.73
CA ARG A 360 -14.55 -4.25 18.53
C ARG A 360 -13.25 -3.45 18.60
N LEU A 361 -13.13 -2.40 17.79
CA LEU A 361 -11.91 -1.59 17.77
C LEU A 361 -11.67 -0.82 19.07
N ARG A 362 -12.69 -0.65 19.92
CA ARG A 362 -12.57 0.00 21.23
C ARG A 362 -12.03 -0.96 22.31
N TYR A 363 -12.42 -2.23 22.29
CA TYR A 363 -12.15 -3.15 23.41
C TYR A 363 -11.32 -4.39 23.07
N GLU A 364 -11.27 -4.77 21.80
CA GLU A 364 -10.47 -5.88 21.25
C GLU A 364 -9.25 -5.33 20.51
#